data_AF-A0A383AKI5-F1
#
_entry.id   AF-A0A383AKI5-F1
#
_cell.length_a   1.000
_cell.length_b   1.000
_cell.length_c   1.000
_cell.angle_alpha   90.00
_cell.angle_beta   90.00
_cell.angle_gamma   90.00
#
_symmetry.space_group_name_H-M   'P 1'
#
loop_
_entity.id
_entity.type
_entity.pdbx_description
1 polymer ?
#
loop_
_entity_poly.entity_id
_entity_poly.type
_entity_poly.pdbx_seq_one_letter_code
_entity_poly.pdbx_strand_id
1 'polypeptide(L)'
;VQMVSNPSWYAVMALPYLMEQPHECAEQTFNRLYANSLAQHIANSDPRIRRVFDEWRNTPALDSPLEKNQDLKAVMLEETPWLRQAKKESQARRNVGILFEDGRLAREKTRIMNKLRELQRPDGAWSWFPGGPANDYMTLYIATGFGRMRHLGVNIDTRMAVKALNRMDGWIDKRYKWILAHDRKDKNNLSTTIAYYLYGRSFFLKDRKIAPQHKEAVDYFIAQAKKHWLQVGGGIGAAVNGNRQSQAHIA
;
A
#
# COMPACT_ATOMS: atom_id res chain seq x y z
N VAL A 1 -14.64 18.66 -15.16
CA VAL A 1 -14.39 17.20 -15.15
C VAL A 1 -13.21 16.93 -16.08
N GLN A 2 -12.04 16.57 -15.56
CA GLN A 2 -10.90 16.19 -16.41
C GLN A 2 -11.03 14.71 -16.75
N MET A 3 -11.20 14.39 -18.04
CA MET A 3 -11.09 13.04 -18.55
C MET A 3 -9.68 12.86 -19.11
N VAL A 4 -8.95 11.87 -18.60
CA VAL A 4 -7.69 11.41 -19.18
C VAL A 4 -7.92 9.99 -19.67
N SER A 5 -7.44 9.68 -20.87
CA SER A 5 -7.66 8.41 -21.57
C SER A 5 -7.10 7.16 -20.87
N ASN A 6 -6.29 7.34 -19.81
CA ASN A 6 -5.79 6.24 -18.98
C ASN A 6 -5.76 6.64 -17.49
N PRO A 7 -6.60 6.05 -16.61
CA PRO A 7 -6.63 6.36 -15.18
C PRO A 7 -5.33 6.03 -14.43
N SER A 8 -4.45 5.19 -14.98
CA SER A 8 -3.11 4.95 -14.44
C SER A 8 -2.26 6.23 -14.39
N TRP A 9 -2.55 7.22 -15.23
CA TRP A 9 -1.85 8.51 -15.21
C TRP A 9 -2.10 9.33 -13.94
N TYR A 10 -3.27 9.22 -13.32
CA TYR A 10 -3.53 9.90 -12.04
C TYR A 10 -2.71 9.29 -10.91
N ALA A 11 -2.57 7.96 -10.90
CA ALA A 11 -1.74 7.27 -9.90
C ALA A 11 -0.27 7.71 -10.03
N VAL A 12 0.22 7.84 -11.27
CA VAL A 12 1.56 8.36 -11.56
C VAL A 12 1.74 9.80 -11.08
N MET A 13 0.80 10.69 -11.39
CA MET A 13 0.89 12.10 -10.99
C MET A 13 0.78 12.31 -9.47
N ALA A 14 0.20 11.36 -8.73
CA ALA A 14 0.09 11.41 -7.28
C ALA A 14 1.35 10.94 -6.53
N LEU A 15 2.29 10.27 -7.22
CA LEU A 15 3.51 9.73 -6.62
C LEU A 15 4.33 10.78 -5.85
N PRO A 16 4.57 12.00 -6.37
CA PRO A 16 5.41 12.97 -5.69
C PRO A 16 4.85 13.45 -4.35
N TYR A 17 3.53 13.58 -4.28
CA TYR A 17 2.86 13.94 -3.04
C TYR A 17 3.07 12.89 -1.95
N LEU A 18 3.10 11.60 -2.33
CA LEU A 18 3.41 10.52 -1.41
C LEU A 18 4.89 10.53 -0.99
N MET A 19 5.79 11.06 -1.82
CA MET A 19 7.24 11.07 -1.59
C MET A 19 7.73 12.16 -0.64
N GLU A 20 7.09 13.33 -0.64
CA GLU A 20 7.59 14.52 0.06
C GLU A 20 7.01 14.71 1.48
N GLN A 21 6.26 13.74 2.02
CA GLN A 21 5.66 13.88 3.35
C GLN A 21 6.71 13.77 4.47
N PRO A 22 6.75 14.72 5.43
CA PRO A 22 7.84 14.81 6.41
C PRO A 22 7.69 13.93 7.65
N HIS A 23 6.52 13.32 7.94
CA HIS A 23 6.34 12.69 9.25
C HIS A 23 6.91 11.26 9.32
N GLU A 24 7.48 10.88 10.46
CA GLU A 24 8.24 9.63 10.61
C GLU A 24 7.41 8.42 11.08
N CYS A 25 6.08 8.45 10.92
CA CYS A 25 5.26 7.31 11.32
C CYS A 25 5.46 6.12 10.36
N ALA A 26 5.23 4.90 10.86
CA ALA A 26 5.48 3.67 10.11
C ALA A 26 4.61 3.60 8.84
N GLU A 27 3.35 4.07 8.93
CA GLU A 27 2.43 4.13 7.80
C GLU A 27 2.97 5.02 6.67
N GLN A 28 3.35 6.26 6.96
CA GLN A 28 3.84 7.19 5.94
C GLN A 28 5.19 6.75 5.37
N THR A 29 6.05 6.17 6.20
CA THR A 29 7.33 5.60 5.75
C THR A 29 7.06 4.44 4.79
N PHE A 30 6.09 3.58 5.09
CA PHE A 30 5.70 2.48 4.21
C PHE A 30 4.99 2.95 2.93
N ASN A 31 4.12 3.97 3.00
CA ASN A 31 3.43 4.52 1.83
C ASN A 31 4.43 5.08 0.81
N ARG A 32 5.49 5.73 1.30
CA ARG A 32 6.64 6.16 0.47
C ARG A 32 7.32 5.00 -0.21
N LEU A 33 7.63 3.92 0.52
CA LEU A 33 8.22 2.72 -0.06
C LEU A 33 7.32 2.13 -1.16
N TYR A 34 6.02 2.01 -0.87
CA TYR A 34 5.03 1.41 -1.75
C TYR A 34 4.90 2.20 -3.04
N ALA A 35 4.69 3.51 -2.94
CA ALA A 35 4.59 4.42 -4.07
C ALA A 35 5.86 4.36 -4.95
N ASN A 36 7.04 4.51 -4.33
CA ASN A 36 8.31 4.52 -5.06
C ASN A 36 8.60 3.21 -5.77
N SER A 37 8.36 2.09 -5.09
CA SER A 37 8.66 0.77 -5.64
C SER A 37 7.71 0.42 -6.79
N LEU A 38 6.42 0.76 -6.65
CA LEU A 38 5.44 0.54 -7.70
C LEU A 38 5.66 1.48 -8.90
N ALA A 39 5.95 2.75 -8.66
CA ALA A 39 6.32 3.71 -9.69
C ALA A 39 7.50 3.24 -10.53
N GLN A 40 8.57 2.81 -9.84
CA GLN A 40 9.76 2.27 -10.48
C GLN A 40 9.42 1.03 -11.31
N HIS A 41 8.60 0.13 -10.78
CA HIS A 41 8.17 -1.07 -11.49
C HIS A 41 7.37 -0.74 -12.76
N ILE A 42 6.41 0.19 -12.69
CA ILE A 42 5.58 0.61 -13.83
C ILE A 42 6.42 1.31 -14.90
N ALA A 43 7.31 2.21 -14.52
CA ALA A 43 8.14 2.91 -15.51
C ALA A 43 9.13 1.98 -16.21
N ASN A 44 9.57 0.92 -15.54
CA ASN A 44 10.47 -0.07 -16.11
C ASN A 44 9.73 -1.21 -16.84
N SER A 45 8.40 -1.28 -16.76
CA SER A 45 7.63 -2.33 -17.42
C SER A 45 7.22 -2.01 -18.87
N ASP A 46 7.14 -0.72 -19.24
CA ASP A 46 6.79 -0.30 -20.61
C ASP A 46 7.69 0.86 -21.10
N PRO A 47 8.51 0.66 -22.16
CA PRO A 47 9.34 1.71 -22.76
C PRO A 47 8.55 2.93 -23.29
N ARG A 48 7.26 2.80 -23.57
CA ARG A 48 6.40 3.92 -23.98
C ARG A 48 6.11 4.83 -22.80
N ILE A 49 5.85 4.26 -21.62
CA ILE A 49 5.67 5.03 -20.38
C ILE A 49 6.97 5.79 -20.08
N ARG A 50 8.12 5.12 -20.21
CA ARG A 50 9.43 5.77 -20.04
C ARG A 50 9.62 6.96 -20.97
N ARG A 51 9.32 6.80 -22.26
CA ARG A 51 9.41 7.88 -23.27
C ARG A 51 8.55 9.10 -22.93
N VAL A 52 7.31 8.89 -22.48
CA VAL A 52 6.43 10.00 -22.09
C VAL A 52 7.03 10.79 -20.90
N PHE A 53 7.62 10.10 -19.93
CA PHE A 53 8.30 10.79 -18.82
C PHE A 53 9.54 11.55 -19.26
N ASP A 54 10.34 10.98 -20.17
CA ASP A 54 11.52 11.64 -20.71
C ASP A 54 11.13 12.91 -21.50
N GLU A 55 10.04 12.87 -22.27
CA GLU A 55 9.47 14.03 -22.97
C GLU A 55 8.95 15.10 -22.00
N TRP A 56 8.28 14.68 -20.92
CA TRP A 56 7.69 15.63 -19.97
C TRP A 56 8.69 16.30 -19.05
N ARG A 57 9.88 15.72 -18.88
CA ARG A 57 10.93 16.13 -17.93
C ARG A 57 11.27 17.62 -17.95
N ASN A 58 11.18 18.27 -19.11
CA ASN A 58 11.51 19.68 -19.31
C ASN A 58 10.34 20.53 -19.83
N THR A 59 9.10 20.08 -19.62
CA THR A 59 7.92 20.78 -20.15
C THR A 59 6.96 21.27 -19.04
N PRO A 60 6.14 22.30 -19.31
CA PRO A 60 5.04 22.71 -18.43
C PRO A 60 3.95 21.64 -18.25
N ALA A 61 4.03 20.50 -18.96
CA ALA A 61 3.09 19.40 -18.82
C ALA A 61 2.98 18.91 -17.36
N LEU A 62 4.05 19.05 -16.59
CA LEU A 62 4.12 18.67 -15.17
C LEU A 62 3.66 19.76 -14.20
N ASP A 63 3.31 20.97 -14.66
CA ASP A 63 2.81 22.01 -13.76
C ASP A 63 1.43 21.62 -13.18
N SER A 64 1.20 22.01 -11.93
CA SER A 64 -0.05 21.74 -11.22
C SER A 64 -1.24 22.39 -11.94
N PRO A 65 -2.44 21.81 -11.85
CA PRO A 65 -3.64 22.39 -12.46
C PRO A 65 -3.90 23.83 -12.02
N LEU A 66 -3.56 24.17 -10.76
CA LEU A 66 -3.69 25.53 -10.23
C LEU A 66 -2.67 26.50 -10.84
N GLU A 67 -1.44 26.05 -11.13
CA GLU A 67 -0.46 26.88 -11.87
C GLU A 67 -0.82 27.04 -13.35
N LYS A 68 -1.57 26.12 -13.95
CA LYS A 68 -2.01 26.22 -15.34
C LYS A 68 -3.21 27.15 -15.52
N ASN A 69 -4.02 27.36 -14.49
CA ASN A 69 -5.23 28.17 -14.57
C ASN A 69 -4.91 29.67 -14.36
N GLN A 70 -4.92 30.44 -15.46
CA GLN A 70 -4.59 31.87 -15.45
C GLN A 70 -5.65 32.73 -14.73
N ASP A 71 -6.93 32.34 -14.79
CA ASP A 71 -8.02 33.09 -14.14
C ASP A 71 -7.92 33.01 -12.61
N LEU A 72 -7.48 31.87 -12.07
CA LEU A 72 -7.24 31.70 -10.63
C LEU A 72 -5.97 32.41 -10.15
N LYS A 73 -4.96 32.60 -11.01
CA LYS A 73 -3.74 33.36 -10.67
C LYS A 73 -4.04 34.85 -10.44
N ALA A 74 -4.97 35.44 -11.21
CA ALA A 74 -5.33 36.85 -11.10
C ALA A 74 -6.01 37.21 -9.77
N VAL A 75 -6.63 36.23 -9.09
CA VAL A 75 -7.38 36.42 -7.84
C VAL A 75 -6.51 36.14 -6.60
N MET A 76 -5.32 35.56 -6.78
CA MET A 76 -4.49 35.09 -5.68
C MET A 76 -3.40 36.10 -5.30
N LEU A 77 -3.54 36.70 -4.11
CA LEU A 77 -2.45 37.41 -3.44
C LEU A 77 -1.21 36.49 -3.34
N GLU A 78 -0.04 37.03 -3.67
CA GLU A 78 1.21 36.33 -4.03
C GLU A 78 1.79 35.32 -2.99
N GLU A 79 1.17 35.17 -1.81
CA GLU A 79 1.74 34.46 -0.66
C GLU A 79 0.77 33.44 -0.01
N THR A 80 -0.35 33.12 -0.65
CA THR A 80 -1.37 32.25 -0.03
C THR A 80 -0.93 30.78 0.08
N PRO A 81 -1.32 30.05 1.15
CA PRO A 81 -0.90 28.66 1.38
C PRO A 81 -1.18 27.70 0.21
N TRP A 82 -2.26 27.91 -0.54
CA TRP A 82 -2.61 27.11 -1.72
C TRP A 82 -1.73 27.42 -2.95
N LEU A 83 -1.24 28.65 -3.11
CA LEU A 83 -0.22 28.97 -4.13
C LEU A 83 1.10 28.27 -3.80
N ARG A 84 1.51 28.31 -2.52
CA ARG A 84 2.71 27.58 -2.04
C ARG A 84 2.56 26.08 -2.23
N GLN A 85 1.37 25.54 -1.98
CA GLN A 85 1.07 24.12 -2.21
C GLN A 85 1.11 23.76 -3.69
N ALA A 86 0.57 24.62 -4.57
CA ALA A 86 0.62 24.41 -6.01
C ALA A 86 2.03 24.50 -6.59
N LYS A 87 2.86 25.44 -6.12
CA LYS A 87 4.30 25.51 -6.45
C LYS A 87 5.05 24.28 -5.97
N LYS A 88 4.78 23.82 -4.74
CA LYS A 88 5.32 22.56 -4.21
C LYS A 88 4.87 21.36 -5.04
N GLU A 89 3.60 21.29 -5.42
CA GLU A 89 3.06 20.22 -6.24
C GLU A 89 3.69 20.21 -7.65
N SER A 90 3.83 21.37 -8.28
CA SER A 90 4.54 21.51 -9.56
C SER A 90 6.01 21.09 -9.43
N GLN A 91 6.69 21.49 -8.36
CA GLN A 91 8.06 21.06 -8.10
C GLN A 91 8.14 19.54 -7.88
N ALA A 92 7.20 18.97 -7.13
CA ALA A 92 7.11 17.54 -6.89
C ALA A 92 6.80 16.77 -8.20
N ARG A 93 5.92 17.30 -9.05
CA ARG A 93 5.63 16.76 -10.39
C ARG A 93 6.82 16.85 -11.33
N ARG A 94 7.57 17.96 -11.33
CA ARG A 94 8.87 18.07 -12.04
C ARG A 94 9.89 17.08 -11.50
N ASN A 95 9.85 16.78 -10.19
CA ASN A 95 10.65 15.71 -9.61
C ASN A 95 10.28 14.31 -10.16
N VAL A 96 9.11 14.10 -10.79
CA VAL A 96 8.77 12.84 -11.51
C VAL A 96 9.67 12.60 -12.72
N GLY A 97 10.03 13.64 -13.46
CA GLY A 97 10.99 13.53 -14.56
C GLY A 97 12.40 13.15 -14.08
N ILE A 98 12.71 13.47 -12.81
CA ILE A 98 13.96 13.14 -12.11
C ILE A 98 13.85 11.80 -11.35
N LEU A 99 12.63 11.33 -11.05
CA LEU A 99 12.40 10.08 -10.31
C LEU A 99 13.08 8.91 -11.01
N PHE A 100 13.04 8.91 -12.34
CA PHE A 100 13.58 7.84 -13.16
C PHE A 100 15.07 8.01 -13.51
N GLU A 101 15.77 8.95 -12.86
CA GLU A 101 17.23 8.93 -12.84
C GLU A 101 17.70 7.68 -12.10
N ASP A 102 18.28 6.76 -12.86
CA ASP A 102 18.77 5.48 -12.38
C ASP A 102 19.77 5.72 -11.24
N GLY A 103 19.34 5.39 -10.02
CA GLY A 103 20.13 5.52 -8.79
C GLY A 103 19.44 6.29 -7.67
N ARG A 104 18.64 7.33 -7.94
CA ARG A 104 17.98 8.10 -6.87
C ARG A 104 16.90 7.27 -6.17
N LEU A 105 16.00 6.65 -6.95
CA LEU A 105 14.96 5.76 -6.39
C LEU A 105 15.54 4.55 -5.68
N ALA A 106 16.65 3.99 -6.17
CA ALA A 106 17.31 2.86 -5.53
C ALA A 106 17.89 3.25 -4.15
N ARG A 107 18.56 4.42 -4.06
CA ARG A 107 19.06 4.97 -2.80
C ARG A 107 17.92 5.27 -1.83
N GLU A 108 16.85 5.90 -2.31
CA GLU A 108 15.69 6.25 -1.47
C GLU A 108 14.97 5.00 -0.97
N LYS A 109 14.74 4.00 -1.83
CA LYS A 109 14.19 2.71 -1.44
C LYS A 109 15.03 2.05 -0.35
N THR A 110 16.36 2.08 -0.48
CA THR A 110 17.27 1.50 0.51
C THR A 110 17.18 2.23 1.85
N ARG A 111 17.16 3.56 1.83
CA ARG A 111 16.98 4.40 3.01
C ARG A 111 15.66 4.11 3.72
N ILE A 112 14.55 4.06 2.97
CA ILE A 112 13.22 3.80 3.53
C ILE A 112 13.14 2.37 4.09
N MET A 113 13.71 1.38 3.40
CA MET A 113 13.78 0.00 3.89
C MET A 113 14.56 -0.12 5.21
N ASN A 114 15.66 0.63 5.34
CA ASN A 114 16.44 0.67 6.58
C ASN A 114 15.63 1.31 7.71
N LYS A 115 14.97 2.45 7.47
CA LYS A 115 14.10 3.09 8.46
C LYS A 115 12.95 2.18 8.89
N LEU A 116 12.28 1.47 7.96
CA LEU A 116 11.26 0.49 8.32
C LEU A 116 11.80 -0.67 9.16
N ARG A 117 13.04 -1.08 8.91
CA ARG A 117 13.72 -2.11 9.71
C ARG A 117 13.99 -1.62 11.14
N GLU A 118 14.44 -0.38 11.29
CA GLU A 118 14.65 0.27 12.59
C GLU A 118 13.35 0.41 13.38
N LEU A 119 12.24 0.68 12.68
CA LEU A 119 10.90 0.74 13.28
C LEU A 119 10.31 -0.64 13.62
N GLN A 120 10.90 -1.73 13.10
CA GLN A 120 10.42 -3.08 13.36
C GLN A 120 10.97 -3.61 14.67
N ARG A 121 10.08 -4.06 15.55
CA ARG A 121 10.42 -4.63 16.85
C ARG A 121 11.03 -6.05 16.71
N PRO A 122 11.68 -6.56 17.77
CA PRO A 122 12.24 -7.91 17.76
C PRO A 122 11.22 -9.01 17.45
N ASP A 123 9.98 -8.87 17.93
CA ASP A 123 8.85 -9.78 17.67
C ASP A 123 8.24 -9.65 16.26
N GLY A 124 8.79 -8.76 15.43
CA GLY A 124 8.36 -8.50 14.05
C GLY A 124 7.23 -7.48 13.92
N ALA A 125 6.70 -6.95 15.02
CA ALA A 125 5.66 -5.94 14.98
C ALA A 125 6.21 -4.56 14.58
N TRP A 126 5.36 -3.73 13.98
CA TRP A 126 5.61 -2.30 13.86
C TRP A 126 4.79 -1.52 14.87
N SER A 127 5.39 -0.47 15.43
CA SER A 127 4.68 0.57 16.16
C SER A 127 4.12 1.60 15.17
N TRP A 128 3.08 2.34 15.55
CA TRP A 128 2.57 3.42 14.69
C TRP A 128 3.59 4.55 14.60
N PHE A 129 4.12 4.98 15.74
CA PHE A 129 5.18 5.99 15.85
C PHE A 129 6.46 5.37 16.43
N PRO A 130 7.64 5.95 16.12
CA PRO A 130 8.91 5.54 16.72
C PRO A 130 8.82 5.51 18.26
N GLY A 131 9.37 4.47 18.88
CA GLY A 131 9.35 4.31 20.35
C GLY A 131 8.00 3.88 20.94
N GLY A 132 6.92 3.85 20.16
CA GLY A 132 5.59 3.44 20.63
C GLY A 132 5.44 1.93 20.87
N PRO A 133 4.29 1.50 21.43
CA PRO A 133 3.96 0.08 21.59
C PRO A 133 3.72 -0.60 20.22
N ALA A 134 3.89 -1.92 20.20
CA ALA A 134 3.54 -2.74 19.04
C ALA A 134 2.07 -2.54 18.64
N ASN A 135 1.81 -2.42 17.34
CA ASN A 135 0.45 -2.22 16.81
C ASN A 135 0.12 -3.31 15.77
N ASP A 136 -0.87 -4.14 16.10
CA ASP A 136 -1.25 -5.28 15.26
C ASP A 136 -1.82 -4.84 13.89
N TYR A 137 -2.56 -3.72 13.85
CA TYR A 137 -3.11 -3.19 12.60
C TYR A 137 -2.02 -2.62 11.68
N MET A 138 -1.08 -1.84 12.22
CA MET A 138 0.08 -1.34 11.44
C MET A 138 0.93 -2.50 10.93
N THR A 139 1.13 -3.52 11.76
CA THR A 139 1.85 -4.73 11.39
C THR A 139 1.18 -5.45 10.23
N LEU A 140 -0.14 -5.65 10.32
CA LEU A 140 -0.96 -6.22 9.25
C LEU A 140 -0.89 -5.38 7.96
N TYR A 141 -1.02 -4.06 8.08
CA TYR A 141 -1.00 -3.13 6.95
C TYR A 141 0.31 -3.21 6.17
N ILE A 142 1.43 -3.07 6.87
CA ILE A 142 2.77 -3.09 6.28
C ILE A 142 3.07 -4.46 5.66
N ALA A 143 2.83 -5.55 6.40
CA ALA A 143 3.06 -6.90 5.90
C ALA A 143 2.21 -7.21 4.66
N THR A 144 0.93 -6.83 4.67
CA THR A 144 0.05 -7.00 3.52
C THR A 144 0.52 -6.20 2.32
N GLY A 145 0.97 -4.95 2.52
CA GLY A 145 1.51 -4.14 1.43
C GLY A 145 2.76 -4.75 0.79
N PHE A 146 3.67 -5.32 1.58
CA PHE A 146 4.81 -6.08 1.04
C PHE A 146 4.34 -7.28 0.20
N GLY A 147 3.33 -8.02 0.68
CA GLY A 147 2.75 -9.15 -0.04
C GLY A 147 2.13 -8.72 -1.38
N ARG A 148 1.38 -7.61 -1.38
CA ARG A 148 0.79 -7.01 -2.59
C ARG A 148 1.84 -6.57 -3.59
N MET A 149 2.87 -5.84 -3.16
CA MET A 149 3.95 -5.40 -4.05
C MET A 149 4.62 -6.60 -4.73
N ARG A 150 4.97 -7.63 -3.97
CA ARG A 150 5.58 -8.84 -4.52
C ARG A 150 4.63 -9.56 -5.49
N HIS A 151 3.35 -9.65 -5.16
CA HIS A 151 2.33 -10.25 -6.03
C HIS A 151 2.17 -9.50 -7.36
N LEU A 152 2.33 -8.17 -7.34
CA LEU A 152 2.33 -7.31 -8.53
C LEU A 152 3.64 -7.38 -9.34
N GLY A 153 4.62 -8.22 -8.96
CA GLY A 153 5.89 -8.35 -9.66
C GLY A 153 6.94 -7.30 -9.29
N VAL A 154 6.67 -6.46 -8.29
CA VAL A 154 7.66 -5.51 -7.78
C VAL A 154 8.79 -6.28 -7.10
N ASN A 155 10.03 -6.07 -7.56
CA ASN A 155 11.22 -6.65 -6.90
C ASN A 155 11.46 -5.97 -5.54
N ILE A 156 11.02 -6.60 -4.45
CA ILE A 156 11.12 -6.07 -3.09
C ILE A 156 11.50 -7.19 -2.11
N ASP A 157 12.39 -6.88 -1.17
CA ASP A 157 12.72 -7.79 -0.07
C ASP A 157 11.56 -7.86 0.93
N THR A 158 11.02 -9.06 1.11
CA THR A 158 9.84 -9.32 1.96
C THR A 158 10.20 -9.93 3.32
N ARG A 159 11.49 -10.11 3.66
CA ARG A 159 11.92 -10.75 4.91
C ARG A 159 11.35 -10.09 6.16
N MET A 160 11.21 -8.77 6.17
CA MET A 160 10.58 -8.04 7.29
C MET A 160 9.11 -8.42 7.45
N ALA A 161 8.36 -8.54 6.35
CA ALA A 161 6.96 -8.97 6.38
C ALA A 161 6.86 -10.44 6.86
N VAL A 162 7.75 -11.32 6.39
CA VAL A 162 7.78 -12.73 6.83
C VAL A 162 8.06 -12.86 8.33
N LYS A 163 8.92 -12.00 8.89
CA LYS A 163 9.20 -11.93 10.33
C LYS A 163 7.93 -11.62 11.15
N ALA A 164 7.06 -10.76 10.62
CA ALA A 164 5.83 -10.31 11.30
C ALA A 164 4.71 -11.37 11.34
N LEU A 165 4.76 -12.40 10.48
CA LEU A 165 3.64 -13.33 10.29
C LEU A 165 3.23 -14.07 11.58
N ASN A 166 4.20 -14.50 12.39
CA ASN A 166 3.87 -15.21 13.64
C ASN A 166 3.12 -14.31 14.63
N ARG A 167 3.47 -13.01 14.67
CA ARG A 167 2.80 -12.03 15.52
C ARG A 167 1.37 -11.79 15.05
N MET A 168 1.15 -11.72 13.73
CA MET A 168 -0.17 -11.57 13.13
C MET A 168 -1.05 -12.80 13.39
N ASP A 169 -0.51 -14.01 13.15
CA ASP A 169 -1.19 -15.28 13.41
C ASP A 169 -1.58 -15.38 14.90
N GLY A 170 -0.68 -14.97 15.81
CA GLY A 170 -0.95 -14.92 17.25
C GLY A 170 -1.98 -13.88 17.68
N TRP A 171 -2.07 -12.74 16.99
CA TRP A 171 -3.13 -11.75 17.24
C TRP A 171 -4.52 -12.31 16.87
N ILE A 172 -4.61 -13.04 15.76
CA ILE A 172 -5.84 -13.70 15.32
C ILE A 172 -6.24 -14.84 16.26
N ASP A 173 -5.26 -15.62 16.75
CA ASP A 173 -5.50 -16.62 17.78
C ASP A 173 -6.05 -16.01 19.08
N LYS A 174 -5.50 -14.89 19.54
CA LYS A 174 -6.05 -14.15 20.69
C LYS A 174 -7.49 -13.70 20.46
N ARG A 175 -7.80 -13.19 19.25
CA ARG A 175 -9.17 -12.78 18.90
C ARG A 175 -10.13 -13.98 18.90
N TYR A 176 -9.70 -15.12 18.36
CA TYR A 176 -10.49 -16.35 18.38
C TYR A 176 -10.77 -16.82 19.81
N LYS A 177 -9.74 -16.91 20.66
CA LYS A 177 -9.88 -17.31 22.07
C LYS A 177 -10.77 -16.36 22.86
N TRP A 178 -10.72 -15.06 22.56
CA TRP A 178 -11.63 -14.10 23.17
C TRP A 178 -13.10 -14.38 22.80
N ILE A 179 -13.38 -14.69 21.53
CA ILE A 179 -14.72 -15.09 21.07
C ILE A 179 -15.18 -16.36 21.80
N LEU A 180 -14.32 -17.36 21.95
CA LEU A 180 -14.68 -18.59 22.67
C LEU A 180 -15.10 -18.33 24.13
N ALA A 181 -14.45 -17.37 24.78
CA ALA A 181 -14.69 -17.06 26.19
C ALA A 181 -15.83 -16.05 26.42
N HIS A 182 -16.12 -15.17 25.45
CA HIS A 182 -16.98 -14.00 25.69
C HIS A 182 -18.05 -13.75 24.62
N ASP A 183 -18.10 -14.52 23.54
CA ASP A 183 -19.09 -14.35 22.47
C ASP A 183 -19.54 -15.69 21.86
N ARG A 184 -20.40 -15.62 20.85
CA ARG A 184 -21.02 -16.77 20.20
C ARG A 184 -20.32 -17.09 18.88
N LYS A 185 -19.85 -18.34 18.73
CA LYS A 185 -19.12 -18.83 17.54
C LYS A 185 -19.97 -18.85 16.27
N ASP A 186 -21.28 -19.00 16.40
CA ASP A 186 -22.25 -19.15 15.32
C ASP A 186 -22.66 -17.81 14.68
N LYS A 187 -22.41 -16.68 15.36
CA LYS A 187 -22.60 -15.34 14.82
C LYS A 187 -21.60 -15.02 13.72
N ASN A 188 -21.91 -13.99 12.93
CA ASN A 188 -20.95 -13.37 12.03
C ASN A 188 -19.84 -12.71 12.84
N ASN A 189 -18.67 -13.35 12.83
CA ASN A 189 -17.46 -12.87 13.50
C ASN A 189 -16.41 -12.34 12.50
N LEU A 190 -16.80 -12.14 11.24
CA LEU A 190 -15.94 -11.64 10.18
C LEU A 190 -15.99 -10.11 10.16
N SER A 191 -14.96 -9.48 10.72
CA SER A 191 -14.75 -8.04 10.57
C SER A 191 -13.90 -7.72 9.33
N THR A 192 -13.94 -6.46 8.89
CA THR A 192 -13.05 -5.96 7.82
C THR A 192 -11.59 -6.22 8.13
N THR A 193 -11.16 -6.07 9.39
CA THR A 193 -9.76 -6.32 9.78
C THR A 193 -9.40 -7.81 9.73
N ILE A 194 -10.33 -8.70 10.07
CA ILE A 194 -10.12 -10.15 9.92
C ILE A 194 -10.06 -10.53 8.44
N ALA A 195 -10.96 -10.00 7.61
CA ALA A 195 -10.90 -10.20 6.16
C ALA A 195 -9.56 -9.68 5.58
N TYR A 196 -9.11 -8.52 6.05
CA TYR A 196 -7.83 -7.94 5.64
C TYR A 196 -6.65 -8.80 6.09
N TYR A 197 -6.70 -9.39 7.28
CA TYR A 197 -5.73 -10.40 7.72
C TYR A 197 -5.70 -11.62 6.80
N LEU A 198 -6.85 -12.21 6.48
CA LEU A 198 -6.90 -13.39 5.62
C LEU A 198 -6.34 -13.10 4.24
N TYR A 199 -6.70 -11.94 3.67
CA TYR A 199 -6.14 -11.45 2.42
C TYR A 199 -4.61 -11.26 2.52
N GLY A 200 -4.13 -10.54 3.52
CA GLY A 200 -2.70 -10.32 3.73
C GLY A 200 -1.92 -11.62 3.92
N ARG A 201 -2.46 -12.55 4.71
CA ARG A 201 -1.81 -13.82 5.02
C ARG A 201 -1.71 -14.74 3.82
N SER A 202 -2.67 -14.65 2.88
CA SER A 202 -2.68 -15.45 1.64
C SER A 202 -1.42 -15.27 0.79
N PHE A 203 -0.80 -14.08 0.81
CA PHE A 203 0.42 -13.79 0.06
C PHE A 203 1.65 -14.55 0.55
N PHE A 204 1.63 -15.08 1.78
CA PHE A 204 2.81 -15.60 2.46
C PHE A 204 2.71 -17.07 2.89
N LEU A 205 1.70 -17.80 2.41
CA LEU A 205 1.53 -19.21 2.77
C LEU A 205 2.69 -20.10 2.27
N LYS A 206 3.36 -19.69 1.19
CA LYS A 206 4.56 -20.36 0.66
C LYS A 206 5.81 -20.04 1.50
N ASP A 207 5.95 -18.81 2.00
CA ASP A 207 7.11 -18.39 2.80
C ASP A 207 7.06 -18.98 4.21
N ARG A 208 5.87 -19.02 4.81
CA ARG A 208 5.68 -19.50 6.16
C ARG A 208 4.29 -20.09 6.33
N LYS A 209 4.24 -21.40 6.59
CA LYS A 209 3.01 -22.10 6.96
C LYS A 209 2.44 -21.52 8.26
N ILE A 210 1.12 -21.58 8.42
CA ILE A 210 0.47 -21.25 9.70
C ILE A 210 0.95 -22.26 10.73
N ALA A 211 1.45 -21.77 11.87
CA ALA A 211 1.94 -22.64 12.93
C ALA A 211 0.76 -23.40 13.58
N PRO A 212 0.96 -24.65 14.05
CA PRO A 212 -0.14 -25.48 14.55
C PRO A 212 -1.00 -24.80 15.62
N GLN A 213 -0.38 -24.06 16.54
CA GLN A 213 -1.08 -23.36 17.61
C GLN A 213 -2.00 -22.21 17.16
N HIS A 214 -1.89 -21.75 15.90
CA HIS A 214 -2.75 -20.70 15.33
C HIS A 214 -3.72 -21.27 14.29
N LYS A 215 -3.57 -22.55 13.91
CA LYS A 215 -4.30 -23.14 12.79
C LYS A 215 -5.81 -23.13 13.00
N GLU A 216 -6.27 -23.51 14.20
CA GLU A 216 -7.70 -23.56 14.52
C GLU A 216 -8.37 -22.19 14.36
N ALA A 217 -7.74 -21.14 14.90
CA ALA A 217 -8.24 -19.77 14.78
C ALA A 217 -8.32 -19.30 13.33
N VAL A 218 -7.29 -19.58 12.54
CA VAL A 218 -7.25 -19.20 11.12
C VAL A 218 -8.29 -19.97 10.32
N ASP A 219 -8.42 -21.28 10.51
CA ASP A 219 -9.43 -22.11 9.84
C ASP A 219 -10.85 -21.63 10.19
N TYR A 220 -11.10 -21.27 11.46
CA TYR A 220 -12.35 -20.69 11.91
C TYR A 220 -12.70 -19.41 11.15
N PHE A 221 -11.75 -18.47 11.04
CA PHE A 221 -12.02 -17.22 10.32
C PHE A 221 -12.10 -17.40 8.80
N ILE A 222 -11.43 -18.40 8.22
CA ILE A 222 -11.64 -18.80 6.83
C ILE A 222 -13.07 -19.31 6.63
N ALA A 223 -13.61 -20.11 7.54
CA ALA A 223 -14.99 -20.59 7.48
C ALA A 223 -16.00 -19.42 7.62
N GLN A 224 -15.73 -18.48 8.53
CA GLN A 224 -16.50 -17.24 8.67
C GLN A 224 -16.48 -16.41 7.38
N ALA A 225 -15.31 -16.26 6.75
CA ALA A 225 -15.16 -15.60 5.46
C ALA A 225 -16.03 -16.25 4.37
N LYS A 226 -15.98 -17.57 4.23
CA LYS A 226 -16.81 -18.30 3.26
C LYS A 226 -18.31 -18.07 3.46
N LYS A 227 -18.76 -17.97 4.71
CA LYS A 227 -20.18 -17.79 5.05
C LYS A 227 -20.66 -16.33 4.94
N HIS A 228 -19.82 -15.36 5.28
CA HIS A 228 -20.24 -13.97 5.53
C HIS A 228 -19.59 -12.92 4.62
N TRP A 229 -18.81 -13.29 3.60
CA TRP A 229 -18.04 -12.34 2.79
C TRP A 229 -18.86 -11.22 2.13
N LEU A 230 -20.10 -11.49 1.70
CA LEU A 230 -20.99 -10.49 1.10
C LEU A 230 -21.43 -9.40 2.09
N GLN A 231 -21.31 -9.65 3.39
CA GLN A 231 -21.72 -8.74 4.45
C GLN A 231 -20.56 -7.83 4.90
N VAL A 232 -19.34 -8.07 4.40
CA VAL A 232 -18.19 -7.19 4.60
C VAL A 232 -18.20 -6.18 3.46
N GLY A 233 -18.65 -4.95 3.73
CA GLY A 233 -18.82 -3.92 2.72
C GLY A 233 -17.57 -3.67 1.85
N GLY A 234 -17.80 -3.50 0.55
CA GLY A 234 -16.95 -2.77 -0.42
C GLY A 234 -15.52 -3.30 -0.66
N GLY A 235 -15.34 -4.18 -1.66
CA GLY A 235 -14.08 -4.29 -2.43
C GLY A 235 -13.16 -5.49 -2.14
N ILE A 236 -13.31 -6.20 -1.00
CA ILE A 236 -12.41 -7.35 -0.67
C ILE A 236 -12.94 -8.70 -1.22
N GLY A 237 -14.23 -8.79 -1.57
CA GLY A 237 -14.85 -10.02 -2.08
C GLY A 237 -14.22 -10.57 -3.38
N ALA A 238 -13.58 -9.72 -4.19
CA ALA A 238 -12.96 -10.14 -5.45
C ALA A 238 -11.64 -10.91 -5.25
N ALA A 239 -10.89 -10.65 -4.17
CA ALA A 239 -9.57 -11.25 -3.96
C ALA A 239 -9.62 -12.72 -3.52
N VAL A 240 -10.80 -13.19 -3.06
CA VAL A 240 -10.99 -14.58 -2.61
C VAL A 240 -11.22 -15.53 -3.79
N ASN A 241 -11.48 -15.03 -5.00
CA ASN A 241 -11.96 -15.83 -6.13
C ASN A 241 -11.11 -15.71 -7.39
N GLY A 242 -9.79 -15.93 -7.27
CA GLY A 242 -8.85 -15.98 -8.39
C GLY A 242 -9.04 -17.15 -9.37
N ASN A 243 -10.26 -17.68 -9.55
CA ASN A 243 -10.50 -18.86 -10.38
C ASN A 243 -11.83 -18.88 -11.17
N ARG A 244 -12.50 -17.73 -11.37
CA ARG A 244 -13.76 -17.71 -12.14
C ARG A 244 -13.87 -16.70 -13.28
N GLN A 245 -12.89 -15.81 -13.48
CA GLN A 245 -12.89 -14.88 -14.63
C GLN A 245 -12.28 -15.46 -15.92
N SER A 246 -11.74 -16.68 -15.91
CA SER A 246 -11.16 -17.31 -17.11
C SER A 246 -12.14 -18.17 -17.94
N GLN A 247 -13.44 -18.21 -17.61
CA GLN A 247 -14.43 -18.99 -18.37
C GLN A 247 -15.59 -18.18 -18.97
N ALA A 248 -15.52 -16.85 -18.97
CA ALA A 248 -16.53 -16.00 -19.62
C ALA A 248 -16.20 -15.61 -21.08
N HIS A 249 -15.20 -16.25 -21.68
CA HIS A 249 -14.87 -16.11 -23.11
C HIS A 249 -14.83 -17.46 -23.82
N ILE A 250 -15.80 -18.33 -23.56
CA ILE A 250 -16.19 -19.42 -24.47
C ILE A 250 -17.69 -19.64 -24.29
N ALA A 251 -18.49 -18.82 -24.99
CA ALA A 251 -19.86 -19.09 -25.42
C ALA A 251 -20.23 -18.04 -26.47
#